data_AF-A0A932S880-F1
#
_entry.id   AF-A0A932S880-F1
#
_cell.length_a   1.000
_cell.length_b   1.000
_cell.length_c   1.000
_cell.angle_alpha   90.00
_cell.angle_beta   90.00
_cell.angle_gamma   90.00
#
_symmetry.space_group_name_H-M   'P 1'
#
loop_
_entity.id
_entity.type
_entity.pdbx_description
1 polymer ?
#
loop_
_entity_poly.entity_id
_entity_poly.type
_entity_poly.pdbx_seq_one_letter_code
_entity_poly.pdbx_strand_id
1 'polypeptide(L)'
;SFEETHYNLALAYFKMGNFTDAIKEFKKTIDIGIYLREVNFAQPRLLIQSLNKLAESYFLAGICDEAIKTFIELLKVDVASAADSHYNIGLCYERLGNYALAMQEFQNVLRLKPEDEGALWNLKELQMKQRGRLRKP
;
A
#
# COMPACT_ATOMS: atom_id res chain seq x y z
N SER A 1 -18.18 15.81 -6.74
CA SER A 1 -17.66 16.78 -5.75
C SER A 1 -16.19 17.12 -6.05
N PHE A 2 -15.58 18.14 -5.43
CA PHE A 2 -14.17 18.48 -5.67
C PHE A 2 -13.23 17.28 -5.38
N GLU A 3 -13.54 16.49 -4.34
CA GLU A 3 -12.86 15.22 -4.02
C GLU A 3 -12.92 14.20 -5.19
N GLU A 4 -14.08 14.02 -5.84
CA GLU A 4 -14.23 13.09 -6.96
C GLU A 4 -13.50 13.58 -8.20
N THR A 5 -13.47 14.89 -8.43
CA THR A 5 -12.71 15.48 -9.53
C THR A 5 -11.21 15.21 -9.38
N HIS A 6 -10.66 15.47 -8.19
CA HIS A 6 -9.26 15.17 -7.89
C HIS A 6 -8.98 13.66 -7.95
N TYR A 7 -9.88 12.82 -7.43
CA TYR A 7 -9.74 11.37 -7.49
C TYR A 7 -9.72 10.84 -8.94
N ASN A 8 -10.64 11.29 -9.78
CA ASN A 8 -10.72 10.85 -11.17
C ASN A 8 -9.52 11.32 -11.99
N LEU A 9 -9.04 12.54 -11.73
CA LEU A 9 -7.81 13.05 -12.35
C LEU A 9 -6.58 12.24 -11.90
N ALA A 10 -6.47 11.95 -10.61
CA ALA A 10 -5.41 11.10 -10.07
C ALA A 10 -5.42 9.70 -10.69
N LEU A 11 -6.60 9.09 -10.85
CA LEU A 11 -6.77 7.81 -11.54
C LEU A 11 -6.34 7.87 -13.01
N ALA A 12 -6.62 8.97 -13.71
CA ALA A 12 -6.17 9.15 -15.09
C ALA A 12 -4.64 9.19 -15.15
N TYR A 13 -3.99 9.98 -14.30
CA TYR A 13 -2.53 10.02 -14.21
C TYR A 13 -1.93 8.67 -13.83
N PHE A 14 -2.54 7.95 -12.87
CA PHE A 14 -2.13 6.62 -12.45
C PHE A 14 -2.15 5.63 -13.62
N LYS A 15 -3.24 5.61 -14.40
CA LYS A 15 -3.37 4.74 -15.59
C LYS A 15 -2.38 5.09 -16.69
N MET A 16 -1.96 6.35 -16.78
CA MET A 16 -0.91 6.81 -17.70
C MET A 16 0.51 6.50 -17.21
N GLY A 17 0.66 5.93 -16.01
CA GLY A 17 1.96 5.70 -15.38
C GLY A 17 2.62 6.97 -14.84
N ASN A 18 1.92 8.11 -14.85
CA ASN A 18 2.40 9.35 -14.28
C ASN A 18 2.11 9.38 -12.77
N PHE A 19 2.91 8.62 -12.02
CA PHE A 19 2.70 8.44 -10.59
C PHE A 19 2.91 9.72 -9.78
N THR A 20 3.78 10.62 -10.23
CA THR A 20 4.05 11.90 -9.54
C THR A 20 2.82 12.80 -9.51
N ASP A 21 2.16 12.97 -10.65
CA ASP A 21 0.92 13.77 -10.71
C ASP A 21 -0.25 13.03 -10.06
N ALA A 22 -0.31 11.70 -10.16
CA ALA A 22 -1.30 10.89 -9.45
C ALA A 22 -1.19 11.10 -7.93
N ILE A 23 0.02 11.04 -7.35
CA ILE A 23 0.28 11.29 -5.93
C ILE A 23 -0.25 12.66 -5.51
N LYS A 24 0.04 13.70 -6.30
CA LYS A 24 -0.37 15.07 -5.99
C LYS A 24 -1.89 15.20 -5.93
N GLU A 25 -2.60 14.59 -6.88
CA GLU A 25 -4.06 14.68 -6.94
C GLU A 25 -4.75 13.77 -5.90
N PHE A 26 -4.22 12.57 -5.60
CA PHE A 26 -4.76 11.74 -4.51
C PHE A 26 -4.63 12.41 -3.14
N LYS A 27 -3.53 13.12 -2.87
CA LYS A 27 -3.36 13.89 -1.62
C LYS A 27 -4.46 14.93 -1.44
N LYS A 28 -4.81 15.67 -2.48
CA LYS A 28 -5.90 16.66 -2.42
C LYS A 28 -7.24 15.99 -2.09
N THR A 29 -7.53 14.83 -2.65
CA THR A 29 -8.73 14.06 -2.31
C THR A 29 -8.74 13.66 -0.83
N ILE A 30 -7.59 13.22 -0.31
CA ILE A 30 -7.44 12.84 1.10
C ILE A 30 -7.62 14.04 2.03
N ASP A 31 -7.00 15.18 1.72
CA ASP A 31 -7.11 16.41 2.52
C ASP A 31 -8.58 16.86 2.64
N ILE A 32 -9.33 16.82 1.53
CA ILE A 32 -10.77 17.10 1.53
C ILE A 32 -11.54 16.03 2.32
N GLY A 33 -11.22 14.75 2.14
CA GLY A 33 -11.88 13.64 2.83
C GLY A 33 -11.67 13.66 4.35
N ILE A 34 -10.48 14.03 4.83
CA ILE A 34 -10.18 14.20 6.25
C ILE A 34 -11.02 15.34 6.81
N TYR A 35 -11.02 16.50 6.14
CA TYR A 35 -11.85 17.64 6.54
C TYR A 35 -13.34 17.24 6.65
N LEU A 36 -13.88 16.51 5.66
CA LEU A 36 -15.28 16.07 5.66
C LEU A 36 -15.59 15.04 6.76
N ARG A 37 -14.63 14.20 7.13
CA ARG A 37 -14.75 13.27 8.27
C ARG A 37 -14.85 14.03 9.60
N GLU A 38 -14.02 15.05 9.79
CA GLU A 38 -14.03 15.87 11.00
C GLU A 38 -15.36 16.61 11.18
N VAL A 39 -15.99 17.04 10.09
CA VAL A 39 -17.31 17.71 10.11
C VAL A 39 -18.51 16.74 9.98
N ASN A 40 -18.27 15.43 10.12
CA ASN A 40 -19.28 14.34 10.12
C ASN A 40 -20.20 14.32 8.88
N PHE A 41 -19.66 14.63 7.70
CA PHE A 41 -20.46 14.92 6.50
C PHE A 41 -20.40 13.86 5.39
N ALA A 42 -19.46 12.90 5.41
CA ALA A 42 -19.32 11.97 4.29
C ALA A 42 -18.74 10.58 4.62
N GLN A 43 -19.10 9.65 3.73
CA GLN A 43 -18.71 8.24 3.71
C GLN A 43 -17.19 8.06 3.53
N PRO A 44 -16.50 7.26 4.37
CA PRO A 44 -15.05 7.00 4.29
C PRO A 44 -14.56 6.36 2.99
N ARG A 45 -15.47 5.99 2.07
CA ARG A 45 -15.16 5.15 0.92
C ARG A 45 -14.17 5.79 -0.04
N LEU A 46 -14.29 7.09 -0.33
CA LEU A 46 -13.36 7.77 -1.24
C LEU A 46 -12.00 8.02 -0.59
N LEU A 47 -11.96 8.26 0.72
CA LEU A 47 -10.73 8.33 1.52
C LEU A 47 -9.97 7.00 1.46
N ILE A 48 -10.64 5.88 1.72
CA ILE A 48 -10.06 4.52 1.67
C ILE A 48 -9.50 4.22 0.27
N GLN A 49 -10.26 4.51 -0.79
CA GLN A 49 -9.81 4.32 -2.18
C GLN A 49 -8.60 5.20 -2.52
N SER A 50 -8.61 6.46 -2.07
CA SER A 50 -7.53 7.40 -2.34
C SER A 50 -6.26 7.04 -1.57
N LEU A 51 -6.37 6.60 -0.32
CA LEU A 51 -5.23 6.09 0.46
C LEU A 51 -4.61 4.87 -0.20
N ASN A 52 -5.43 3.91 -0.64
CA ASN A 52 -4.94 2.73 -1.34
C ASN A 52 -4.19 3.11 -2.64
N LYS A 53 -4.80 3.95 -3.49
CA LYS A 53 -4.16 4.37 -4.74
C LYS A 53 -2.97 5.28 -4.56
N LEU A 54 -2.94 6.11 -3.51
CA LEU A 54 -1.76 6.88 -3.14
C LEU A 54 -0.60 5.96 -2.76
N ALA A 55 -0.86 4.96 -1.91
CA ALA A 55 0.14 3.99 -1.49
C ALA A 55 0.69 3.17 -2.68
N GLU A 56 -0.19 2.70 -3.57
CA GLU A 56 0.20 2.07 -4.83
C GLU A 56 1.06 3.00 -5.70
N SER A 57 0.68 4.27 -5.83
CA SER A 57 1.42 5.26 -6.63
C SER A 57 2.83 5.48 -6.08
N TYR A 58 2.97 5.60 -4.74
CA TYR A 58 4.28 5.68 -4.10
C TYR A 58 5.13 4.44 -4.36
N PHE A 59 4.55 3.25 -4.22
CA PHE A 59 5.24 2.00 -4.50
C PHE A 59 5.73 1.92 -5.96
N LEU A 60 4.86 2.26 -6.92
CA LEU A 60 5.20 2.25 -8.34
C LEU A 60 6.23 3.33 -8.70
N ALA A 61 6.25 4.46 -7.99
CA ALA A 61 7.29 5.48 -8.09
C ALA A 61 8.61 5.10 -7.38
N GLY A 62 8.68 3.95 -6.71
CA GLY A 62 9.85 3.49 -5.96
C GLY A 62 10.02 4.14 -4.57
N ILE A 63 9.05 4.96 -4.15
CA ILE A 63 9.07 5.70 -2.88
C ILE A 63 8.48 4.82 -1.78
N CYS A 64 9.20 3.74 -1.44
CA CYS A 64 8.67 2.66 -0.59
C CYS A 64 8.34 3.11 0.84
N ASP A 65 9.11 4.03 1.44
CA ASP A 65 8.84 4.50 2.80
C ASP A 65 7.48 5.21 2.93
N GLU A 66 7.14 6.06 1.96
CA GLU A 66 5.84 6.75 1.93
C GLU A 66 4.70 5.80 1.59
N ALA A 67 4.94 4.79 0.74
CA ALA A 67 3.97 3.72 0.48
C ALA A 67 3.62 2.98 1.77
N ILE A 68 4.63 2.57 2.55
CA ILE A 68 4.46 1.86 3.82
C ILE A 68 3.64 2.71 4.80
N LYS A 69 4.01 3.99 4.99
CA LYS A 69 3.25 4.90 5.87
C LYS A 69 1.79 5.00 5.46
N THR A 70 1.54 5.13 4.15
CA THR A 70 0.18 5.28 3.61
C THR A 70 -0.64 3.99 3.78
N PHE A 71 -0.05 2.81 3.56
CA PHE A 71 -0.73 1.53 3.85
C PHE A 71 -1.02 1.35 5.35
N ILE A 72 -0.13 1.80 6.24
CA ILE A 72 -0.38 1.78 7.69
C ILE A 72 -1.54 2.70 8.06
N GLU A 73 -1.67 3.88 7.42
CA GLU A 73 -2.83 4.74 7.59
C GLU A 73 -4.11 4.09 7.09
N LEU A 74 -4.06 3.42 5.94
CA LEU A 74 -5.18 2.66 5.39
C LEU A 74 -5.65 1.57 6.36
N LEU A 75 -4.72 0.82 6.97
CA LEU A 75 -5.03 -0.19 8.00
C LEU A 75 -5.78 0.38 9.22
N LYS A 76 -5.58 1.66 9.56
CA LYS A 76 -6.27 2.31 10.69
C LYS A 76 -7.72 2.67 10.38
N VAL A 77 -8.07 2.84 9.10
CA VAL A 77 -9.40 3.28 8.66
C VAL A 77 -10.21 2.19 7.97
N ASP A 78 -9.55 1.15 7.45
CA ASP A 78 -10.20 0.03 6.78
C ASP A 78 -9.51 -1.31 7.05
N VAL A 79 -10.09 -2.08 7.97
CA VAL A 79 -9.65 -3.44 8.28
C VAL A 79 -9.92 -4.44 7.14
N ALA A 80 -10.84 -4.14 6.21
CA ALA A 80 -11.12 -5.06 5.10
C ALA A 80 -9.96 -5.11 4.10
N SER A 81 -9.20 -4.02 3.97
CA SER A 81 -7.99 -3.94 3.15
C SER A 81 -6.74 -4.58 3.77
N ALA A 82 -6.86 -5.23 4.94
CA ALA A 82 -5.70 -5.60 5.74
C ALA A 82 -4.74 -6.59 5.06
N ALA A 83 -5.27 -7.64 4.45
CA ALA A 83 -4.44 -8.62 3.75
C ALA A 83 -3.66 -7.98 2.59
N ASP A 84 -4.32 -7.15 1.78
CA ASP A 84 -3.72 -6.52 0.61
C ASP A 84 -2.70 -5.44 1.03
N SER A 85 -2.97 -4.72 2.11
CA SER A 85 -2.05 -3.74 2.70
C SER A 85 -0.79 -4.42 3.24
N HIS A 86 -0.92 -5.50 4.02
CA HIS A 86 0.24 -6.28 4.49
C HIS A 86 1.05 -6.84 3.32
N TYR A 87 0.39 -7.33 2.27
CA TYR A 87 1.07 -7.82 1.08
C TYR A 87 1.94 -6.73 0.44
N ASN A 88 1.36 -5.54 0.20
CA ASN A 88 2.09 -4.44 -0.42
C ASN A 88 3.18 -3.83 0.47
N ILE A 89 2.98 -3.78 1.79
CA ILE A 89 4.04 -3.40 2.74
C ILE A 89 5.19 -4.42 2.67
N GLY A 90 4.88 -5.72 2.57
CA GLY A 90 5.86 -6.78 2.37
C GLY A 90 6.72 -6.57 1.12
N LEU A 91 6.07 -6.26 -0.01
CA LEU A 91 6.76 -5.90 -1.26
C LEU A 91 7.64 -4.65 -1.11
N CYS A 92 7.18 -3.63 -0.38
CA CYS A 92 7.97 -2.43 -0.11
C CYS A 92 9.23 -2.75 0.70
N TYR A 93 9.10 -3.52 1.79
CA TYR A 93 10.24 -3.94 2.59
C TYR A 93 11.22 -4.82 1.81
N GLU A 94 10.73 -5.68 0.91
CA GLU A 94 11.60 -6.45 0.03
C GLU A 94 12.42 -5.53 -0.90
N ARG A 95 11.77 -4.54 -1.54
CA ARG A 95 12.47 -3.56 -2.40
C ARG A 95 13.52 -2.75 -1.64
N LEU A 96 13.26 -2.44 -0.38
CA LEU A 96 14.20 -1.78 0.52
C LEU A 96 15.31 -2.73 1.04
N GLY A 97 15.27 -4.02 0.72
CA GLY A 97 16.23 -5.02 1.18
C GLY A 97 15.98 -5.52 2.62
N ASN A 98 14.91 -5.07 3.27
CA ASN A 98 14.52 -5.40 4.63
C ASN A 98 13.76 -6.73 4.69
N TYR A 99 14.42 -7.83 4.31
CA TYR A 99 13.77 -9.12 4.12
C TYR A 99 13.09 -9.69 5.37
N ALA A 100 13.63 -9.44 6.56
CA ALA A 100 13.02 -9.90 7.80
C ALA A 100 11.62 -9.28 8.01
N LEU A 101 11.49 -7.97 7.77
CA LEU A 101 10.22 -7.26 7.85
C LEU A 101 9.28 -7.70 6.73
N ALA A 102 9.79 -7.85 5.50
CA ALA A 102 9.00 -8.35 4.38
C ALA A 102 8.37 -9.73 4.68
N MET A 103 9.17 -10.65 5.24
CA MET A 103 8.68 -11.98 5.66
C MET A 103 7.60 -11.89 6.75
N GLN A 104 7.77 -11.00 7.73
CA GLN A 104 6.77 -10.79 8.78
C GLN A 104 5.44 -10.30 8.19
N GLU A 105 5.49 -9.40 7.20
CA GLU A 105 4.29 -8.90 6.53
C GLU A 105 3.60 -9.98 5.69
N PHE A 106 4.33 -10.79 4.93
CA PHE A 106 3.73 -11.92 4.21
C PHE A 106 3.12 -12.96 5.18
N GLN A 107 3.70 -13.15 6.37
CA GLN A 107 3.07 -13.96 7.42
C GLN A 107 1.79 -13.33 7.97
N ASN A 108 1.69 -12.00 8.04
CA ASN A 108 0.44 -11.32 8.38
C ASN A 108 -0.63 -11.61 7.29
N VAL A 109 -0.26 -11.57 6.01
CA VAL A 109 -1.17 -11.96 4.91
C VAL A 109 -1.68 -13.37 5.10
N LEU A 110 -0.80 -14.34 5.34
CA LEU A 110 -1.17 -15.76 5.51
C LEU A 110 -1.98 -16.05 6.77
N ARG A 111 -1.91 -15.18 7.80
CA ARG A 111 -2.83 -15.27 8.94
C ARG A 111 -4.26 -14.87 8.57
N LEU A 112 -4.42 -13.97 7.60
CA LEU A 112 -5.73 -13.47 7.14
C LEU A 112 -6.27 -14.29 5.96
N LYS A 113 -5.40 -14.70 5.05
CA LYS A 113 -5.67 -15.49 3.84
C LYS A 113 -4.65 -16.63 3.76
N PRO A 114 -4.88 -17.77 4.43
CA PRO A 114 -3.90 -18.87 4.52
C PRO A 114 -3.47 -19.47 3.18
N GLU A 115 -4.30 -19.33 2.14
CA GLU A 115 -4.08 -19.86 0.80
C GLU A 115 -3.61 -18.79 -0.19
N ASP A 116 -3.18 -17.62 0.29
CA ASP A 116 -2.67 -16.56 -0.59
C ASP A 116 -1.35 -17.02 -1.27
N GLU A 117 -1.46 -17.41 -2.54
CA GLU A 117 -0.36 -17.97 -3.33
C GLU A 117 0.81 -16.99 -3.46
N GLY A 118 0.51 -15.69 -3.61
CA GLY A 118 1.52 -14.65 -3.71
C GLY A 118 2.34 -14.54 -2.43
N ALA A 119 1.68 -14.52 -1.27
CA ALA A 119 2.36 -14.44 0.02
C ALA A 119 3.17 -15.72 0.31
N LEU A 120 2.64 -16.90 -0.02
CA LEU A 120 3.36 -18.17 0.07
C LEU A 120 4.64 -18.16 -0.79
N TRP A 121 4.51 -17.70 -2.04
CA TRP A 121 5.63 -17.61 -2.97
C TRP A 121 6.72 -16.65 -2.48
N ASN A 122 6.33 -15.41 -2.14
CA ASN A 122 7.26 -14.38 -1.66
C ASN A 122 7.98 -14.83 -0.38
N LEU A 123 7.24 -15.38 0.59
CA LEU A 123 7.82 -15.87 1.84
C LEU A 123 8.85 -16.98 1.59
N LYS A 124 8.54 -17.93 0.70
CA LYS A 124 9.46 -19.02 0.33
C LYS A 124 10.71 -18.47 -0.36
N GLU A 125 10.56 -17.53 -1.29
CA GLU A 125 11.69 -16.91 -1.98
C GLU A 125 12.65 -16.21 -1.00
N LEU A 126 12.11 -15.40 -0.08
CA LEU A 126 12.89 -14.68 0.92
C LEU A 126 13.61 -15.64 1.89
N GLN A 127 12.96 -16.73 2.31
CA GLN A 127 13.60 -17.76 3.13
C GLN A 127 14.80 -18.42 2.41
N MET A 128 14.67 -18.66 1.11
CA MET A 128 15.76 -19.22 0.30
C MET A 128 16.91 -18.22 0.16
N LYS A 129 16.62 -16.93 -0.09
CA LYS A 129 17.64 -15.86 -0.11
C LYS A 129 18.39 -15.78 1.23
N GLN A 130 17.69 -15.86 2.37
CA GLN A 130 18.31 -15.82 3.70
C GLN A 130 19.21 -17.03 3.97
N ARG A 131 18.75 -18.24 3.62
CA ARG A 131 19.55 -19.48 3.75
C ARG A 131 20.78 -19.48 2.83
N GLY A 132 20.67 -18.92 1.63
CA GLY A 132 21.79 -18.79 0.70
C GLY A 132 22.87 -17.81 1.19
N ARG A 133 22.48 -16.71 1.86
CA ARG A 133 23.42 -15.76 2.47
C ARG A 133 24.19 -16.36 3.63
N LEU A 134 23.56 -17.20 4.45
CA LEU A 134 24.20 -17.88 5.58
C LEU A 134 25.13 -19.05 5.18
N ARG A 135 25.10 -19.47 3.91
CA ARG A 135 25.90 -20.59 3.39
C ARG A 135 27.16 -20.17 2.62
N LYS A 136 27.44 -18.87 2.50
CA LYS A 136 28.72 -18.41 1.93
C LYS A 136 29.81 -18.54 3.02
N PRO A 137 30.86 -19.37 2.79
CA PRO A 137 31.95 -19.55 3.73
C PRO A 137 32.79 -18.28 3.90
#